data_AF-A0A4Z0Y699-F1
#
_entry.id   AF-A0A4Z0Y699-F1
#
_cell.length_a   1.000
_cell.length_b   1.000
_cell.length_c   1.000
_cell.angle_alpha   90.00
_cell.angle_beta   90.00
_cell.angle_gamma   90.00
#
_symmetry.space_group_name_H-M   'P 1'
#
loop_
_entity.id
_entity.type
_entity.pdbx_description
1 polymer ?
#
loop_
_entity_poly.entity_id
_entity_poly.type
_entity_poly.pdbx_seq_one_letter_code
_entity_poly.pdbx_strand_id
1 'polypeptide(L)'
;MSANEAAKLNSAGGPIFRRPDLSHEEFTTAWHRHGQLVLPWCLNSGVWEYIQIHIPSQSGSIVESESVSAPVASDDTIESKARRILQQADGVAIMRRYNVPTEAGNLYFERVVLTDERGFLHDESGAGAIKGNPPIYDVPELHVDVWREMALSMGGVEHIQIREGKGVVEGVRWEEWEKIEREKVEGSKQ
;
A
#
# COMPACT_ATOMS: atom_id res chain seq x y z
N MET A 1 -9.07 13.10 -35.16
CA MET A 1 -8.30 12.61 -34.00
C MET A 1 -8.21 13.75 -33.01
N SER A 2 -9.08 13.79 -31.99
CA SER A 2 -8.99 14.79 -30.93
C SER A 2 -8.09 14.23 -29.83
N ALA A 3 -6.89 14.78 -29.74
CA ALA A 3 -6.00 14.62 -28.60
C ALA A 3 -6.47 15.55 -27.46
N ASN A 4 -6.23 15.12 -26.22
CA ASN A 4 -6.45 15.82 -24.95
C ASN A 4 -7.86 15.73 -24.33
N GLU A 5 -8.32 14.52 -24.04
CA GLU A 5 -8.75 14.27 -22.65
C GLU A 5 -7.47 14.02 -21.86
N ALA A 6 -7.08 14.95 -20.99
CA ALA A 6 -6.02 14.68 -20.03
C ALA A 6 -6.46 13.47 -19.21
N ALA A 7 -5.87 12.30 -19.46
CA ALA A 7 -6.23 11.07 -18.79
C ALA A 7 -6.12 11.30 -17.28
N LYS A 8 -7.26 11.36 -16.58
CA LYS A 8 -7.31 11.67 -15.16
C LYS A 8 -6.66 10.51 -14.40
N LEU A 9 -5.61 10.82 -13.64
CA LEU A 9 -4.98 9.84 -12.76
C LEU A 9 -5.92 9.53 -11.60
N ASN A 10 -6.19 8.24 -11.40
CA ASN A 10 -6.89 7.76 -10.22
C ASN A 10 -5.86 7.56 -9.10
N SER A 11 -6.12 8.15 -7.94
CA SER A 11 -5.29 8.00 -6.75
C SER A 11 -5.99 7.08 -5.75
N ALA A 12 -5.27 6.08 -5.25
CA ALA A 12 -5.74 5.16 -4.23
C ALA A 12 -4.60 4.86 -3.25
N GLY A 13 -4.95 4.60 -1.99
CA GLY A 13 -3.95 4.36 -0.96
C GLY A 13 -4.46 4.68 0.43
N GLY A 14 -3.65 4.38 1.43
CA GLY A 14 -3.98 4.58 2.83
C GLY A 14 -3.06 3.82 3.77
N PRO A 15 -3.42 3.81 5.07
CA PRO A 15 -2.67 3.10 6.10
C PRO A 15 -2.58 1.60 5.85
N ILE A 16 -1.41 1.05 6.13
CA ILE A 16 -1.07 -0.37 6.02
C ILE A 16 -0.87 -0.95 7.41
N PHE A 17 -1.55 -2.05 7.70
CA PHE A 17 -1.48 -2.75 8.98
C PHE A 17 -0.92 -4.15 8.76
N ARG A 18 0.09 -4.52 9.54
CA ARG A 18 0.62 -5.88 9.52
C ARG A 18 -0.35 -6.87 10.15
N ARG A 19 -0.20 -8.15 9.80
CA ARG A 19 -0.87 -9.22 10.54
C ARG A 19 -0.38 -9.27 12.00
N PRO A 20 -1.28 -9.57 12.96
CA PRO A 20 -0.93 -9.56 14.38
C PRO A 20 0.06 -10.65 14.78
N ASP A 21 0.17 -11.73 14.00
CA ASP A 21 1.10 -12.85 14.23
C ASP A 21 2.51 -12.61 13.69
N LEU A 22 2.75 -11.53 12.95
CA LEU A 22 4.07 -11.16 12.45
C LEU A 22 4.72 -10.10 13.32
N SER A 23 6.02 -10.22 13.57
CA SER A 23 6.81 -9.13 14.11
C SER A 23 6.91 -7.96 13.12
N HIS A 24 7.26 -6.78 13.63
CA HIS A 24 7.47 -5.60 12.78
C HIS A 24 8.64 -5.78 11.79
N GLU A 25 9.68 -6.54 12.17
CA GLU A 25 10.82 -6.86 11.30
C GLU A 25 10.42 -7.80 10.16
N GLU A 26 9.66 -8.85 10.46
CA GLU A 26 9.11 -9.77 9.45
C GLU A 26 8.20 -9.03 8.47
N PHE A 27 7.30 -8.19 8.98
CA PHE A 27 6.46 -7.33 8.16
C PHE A 27 7.28 -6.40 7.27
N THR A 28 8.25 -5.68 7.83
CA THR A 28 9.07 -4.71 7.08
C THR A 28 9.82 -5.40 5.94
N THR A 29 10.37 -6.58 6.21
CA THR A 29 11.08 -7.39 5.22
C THR A 29 10.13 -7.87 4.12
N ALA A 30 8.95 -8.40 4.49
CA ALA A 30 7.94 -8.86 3.54
C ALA A 30 7.45 -7.70 2.67
N TRP A 31 7.10 -6.57 3.27
CA TRP A 31 6.55 -5.43 2.56
C TRP A 31 7.57 -4.75 1.64
N HIS A 32 8.86 -4.74 2.01
CA HIS A 32 9.93 -4.30 1.11
C HIS A 32 10.02 -5.18 -0.15
N ARG A 33 9.97 -6.51 0.01
CA ARG A 33 9.97 -7.47 -1.10
C ARG A 33 8.70 -7.37 -1.95
N HIS A 34 7.56 -7.16 -1.31
CA HIS A 34 6.28 -6.95 -1.98
C HIS A 34 6.36 -5.81 -3.00
N GLY A 35 7.06 -4.72 -2.67
CA GLY A 35 7.31 -3.63 -3.60
C GLY A 35 7.85 -4.11 -4.95
N GLN A 36 8.82 -5.03 -4.93
CA GLN A 36 9.43 -5.60 -6.14
C GLN A 36 8.47 -6.52 -6.92
N LEU A 37 7.59 -7.25 -6.23
CA LEU A 37 6.59 -8.13 -6.84
C LEU A 37 5.48 -7.35 -7.55
N VAL A 38 5.13 -6.18 -7.04
CA VAL A 38 4.09 -5.30 -7.60
C VAL A 38 4.61 -4.51 -8.81
N LEU A 39 5.92 -4.26 -8.92
CA LEU A 39 6.52 -3.46 -9.99
C LEU A 39 6.11 -3.91 -11.41
N PRO A 40 6.21 -5.19 -11.80
CA PRO A 40 5.82 -5.64 -13.14
C PRO A 40 4.37 -5.31 -13.46
N TRP A 41 3.47 -5.58 -12.50
CA TRP A 41 2.06 -5.29 -12.64
C TRP A 41 1.83 -3.79 -12.82
N CYS A 42 2.45 -2.97 -11.98
CA CYS A 42 2.30 -1.53 -12.06
C CYS A 42 2.76 -0.96 -13.41
N LEU A 43 3.92 -1.40 -13.91
CA LEU A 43 4.45 -0.97 -15.22
C LEU A 43 3.50 -1.37 -16.36
N ASN A 44 2.95 -2.58 -16.31
CA ASN A 44 2.00 -3.07 -17.31
C ASN A 44 0.63 -2.38 -17.23
N SER A 45 0.18 -2.02 -16.03
CA SER A 45 -1.13 -1.41 -15.77
C SER A 45 -1.14 0.12 -15.82
N GLY A 46 -0.07 0.75 -16.33
CA GLY A 46 -0.02 2.21 -16.48
C GLY A 46 -0.04 2.97 -15.15
N VAL A 47 0.55 2.39 -14.11
CA VAL A 47 0.77 3.07 -12.83
C VAL A 47 1.82 4.15 -13.03
N TRP A 48 1.43 5.39 -12.69
CA TRP A 48 2.27 6.58 -12.79
C TRP A 48 3.16 6.75 -11.57
N GLU A 49 2.65 6.41 -10.39
CA GLU A 49 3.37 6.51 -9.12
C GLU A 49 2.97 5.36 -8.21
N TYR A 50 3.96 4.74 -7.57
CA TYR A 50 3.76 3.77 -6.49
C TYR A 50 4.77 4.03 -5.38
N ILE A 51 4.26 4.26 -4.17
CA ILE A 51 5.04 4.63 -2.99
C ILE A 51 4.65 3.71 -1.82
N GLN A 52 5.66 3.25 -1.10
CA GLN A 52 5.54 2.59 0.20
C GLN A 52 6.22 3.45 1.25
N ILE A 53 5.53 3.80 2.35
CA ILE A 53 6.08 4.58 3.45
C ILE A 53 6.10 3.71 4.69
N HIS A 54 7.29 3.32 5.15
CA HIS A 54 7.45 2.52 6.36
C HIS A 54 7.43 3.42 7.59
N ILE A 55 6.49 3.19 8.51
CA ILE A 55 6.40 3.94 9.76
C ILE A 55 7.22 3.20 10.82
N PRO A 56 8.14 3.89 11.53
CA PRO A 56 8.95 3.25 12.55
C PRO A 56 8.09 2.69 13.67
N SER A 57 8.45 1.50 14.17
CA SER A 57 7.82 0.93 15.35
C SER A 57 7.89 1.90 16.54
N GLN A 58 6.74 2.30 17.07
CA GLN A 58 6.66 3.25 18.19
C GLN A 58 7.02 2.64 19.55
N SER A 59 7.61 1.44 19.56
CA SER A 59 7.99 0.67 20.76
C SER A 59 9.02 1.33 21.68
N GLY A 60 9.50 2.54 21.37
CA GLY A 60 10.52 3.25 22.14
C GLY A 60 10.03 4.48 22.92
N SER A 61 8.78 4.92 22.75
CA SER A 61 8.25 6.02 23.56
C SER A 61 7.30 5.46 24.60
N ILE A 62 7.87 5.01 25.71
CA ILE A 62 7.20 5.19 27.00
C ILE A 62 7.05 6.70 27.12
N VAL A 63 5.93 7.23 26.64
CA VAL A 63 5.45 8.52 27.12
C VAL A 63 5.18 8.25 28.58
N GLU A 64 6.14 8.63 29.43
CA GLU A 64 5.90 8.80 30.85
C GLU A 64 4.55 9.49 30.97
N SER A 65 3.66 8.85 31.71
CA SER A 65 2.32 9.36 31.97
C SER A 65 2.46 10.68 32.71
N GLU A 66 2.63 11.78 31.98
CA GLU A 66 2.39 13.11 32.51
C GLU A 66 0.89 13.19 32.77
N SER A 67 0.56 13.01 34.04
CA SER A 67 -0.73 13.33 34.61
C SER A 67 -0.98 14.83 34.46
N VAL A 68 -1.45 15.25 33.29
CA VAL A 68 -1.94 16.62 33.09
C VAL A 68 -3.46 16.58 33.08
N SER A 69 -4.00 16.99 34.22
CA SER A 69 -5.39 17.39 34.34
C SER A 69 -5.64 18.60 33.43
N ALA A 70 -6.26 18.36 32.27
CA ALA A 70 -6.87 19.41 31.45
C ALA A 70 -8.19 18.86 30.87
N PRO A 71 -9.25 19.68 30.77
CA PRO A 71 -10.53 19.23 30.26
C PRO A 71 -10.39 19.06 28.74
N VAL A 72 -10.13 17.82 28.31
CA VAL A 72 -10.06 17.51 26.88
C VAL A 72 -11.48 17.54 26.33
N ALA A 73 -11.90 18.71 25.84
CA ALA A 73 -12.79 18.73 24.69
C ALA A 73 -12.05 17.90 23.62
N SER A 74 -12.48 16.66 23.45
CA SER A 74 -11.97 15.78 22.42
C SER A 74 -12.34 16.42 21.09
N ASP A 75 -11.41 17.18 20.54
CA ASP A 75 -11.50 17.68 19.18
C ASP A 75 -11.32 16.46 18.27
N ASP A 76 -12.42 15.74 18.08
CA ASP A 76 -12.54 14.51 17.29
C ASP A 76 -12.58 14.89 15.80
N THR A 77 -11.64 15.75 15.41
CA THR A 77 -11.43 16.15 14.03
C THR A 77 -10.96 14.94 13.22
N ILE A 78 -11.22 14.99 11.92
CA ILE A 78 -10.81 13.92 11.01
C ILE A 78 -9.28 13.73 11.03
N GLU A 79 -8.53 14.80 11.22
CA GLU A 79 -7.06 14.80 11.35
C GLU A 79 -6.59 14.13 12.65
N SER A 80 -7.25 14.41 13.79
CA SER A 80 -6.95 13.74 15.06
C SER A 80 -7.19 12.23 14.95
N LYS A 81 -8.28 11.83 14.30
CA LYS A 81 -8.60 10.43 14.03
C LYS A 81 -7.56 9.78 13.10
N ALA A 82 -7.21 10.45 12.00
CA ALA A 82 -6.20 9.98 11.06
C ALA A 82 -4.83 9.75 11.72
N ARG A 83 -4.41 10.67 12.60
CA ARG A 83 -3.17 10.52 13.35
C ARG A 83 -3.20 9.31 14.29
N ARG A 84 -4.30 9.08 15.03
CA ARG A 84 -4.47 7.90 15.89
C ARG A 84 -4.43 6.59 15.08
N ILE A 85 -4.95 6.61 13.86
CA ILE A 85 -4.89 5.47 12.95
C ILE A 85 -3.44 5.22 12.49
N LEU A 86 -2.69 6.25 12.11
CA LEU A 86 -1.28 6.10 11.72
C LEU A 86 -0.36 5.69 12.88
N GLN A 87 -0.74 5.95 14.13
CA GLN A 87 -0.01 5.43 15.30
C GLN A 87 -0.12 3.91 15.44
N GLN A 88 -1.18 3.32 14.88
CA GLN A 88 -1.41 1.87 14.88
C GLN A 88 -0.95 1.20 13.58
N ALA A 89 -0.77 1.98 12.51
CA ALA A 89 -0.33 1.49 11.21
C ALA A 89 1.18 1.21 11.20
N ASP A 90 1.59 0.23 10.40
CA ASP A 90 3.01 -0.06 10.13
C ASP A 90 3.51 0.70 8.88
N GLY A 91 2.60 1.32 8.12
CA GLY A 91 2.98 2.17 7.00
C GLY A 91 1.82 2.81 6.24
N VAL A 92 2.14 3.39 5.08
CA VAL A 92 1.18 3.91 4.09
C VAL A 92 1.59 3.44 2.70
N ALA A 93 0.62 2.99 1.90
CA ALA A 93 0.82 2.72 0.47
C ALA A 93 0.04 3.72 -0.37
N ILE A 94 0.64 4.23 -1.45
CA ILE A 94 0.02 5.18 -2.36
C ILE A 94 0.25 4.74 -3.79
N MET A 95 -0.81 4.79 -4.59
CA MET A 95 -0.76 4.47 -6.00
C MET A 95 -1.54 5.50 -6.82
N ARG A 96 -0.90 5.99 -7.88
CA ARG A 96 -1.55 6.80 -8.92
C ARG A 96 -1.45 6.08 -10.24
N ARG A 97 -2.57 5.90 -10.93
CA ARG A 97 -2.61 5.14 -12.18
C ARG A 97 -3.57 5.71 -13.19
N TYR A 98 -3.27 5.47 -14.46
CA TYR A 98 -4.27 5.56 -15.51
C TYR A 98 -5.20 4.34 -15.44
N ASN A 99 -6.45 4.51 -15.83
CA ASN A 99 -7.42 3.42 -15.77
C ASN A 99 -7.20 2.46 -16.95
N VAL A 100 -6.22 1.57 -16.84
CA VAL A 100 -5.84 0.61 -17.89
C VAL A 100 -6.10 -0.82 -17.40
N PRO A 101 -7.37 -1.28 -17.38
CA PRO A 101 -7.66 -2.68 -17.05
C PRO A 101 -7.23 -3.58 -18.21
N THR A 102 -6.34 -4.52 -17.93
CA THR A 102 -6.07 -5.66 -18.81
C THR A 102 -6.42 -6.95 -18.08
N GLU A 103 -6.96 -7.93 -18.80
CA GLU A 103 -7.30 -9.23 -18.20
C GLU A 103 -6.07 -9.91 -17.59
N ALA A 104 -4.93 -9.85 -18.29
CA ALA A 104 -3.65 -10.34 -17.79
C ALA A 104 -3.19 -9.60 -16.52
N GLY A 105 -3.37 -8.27 -16.46
CA GLY A 105 -3.08 -7.48 -15.27
C GLY A 105 -3.95 -7.87 -14.07
N ASN A 106 -5.25 -8.11 -14.30
CA ASN A 106 -6.15 -8.57 -13.24
C ASN A 106 -5.74 -9.96 -12.72
N LEU A 107 -5.39 -10.89 -13.62
CA LEU A 107 -4.94 -12.23 -13.23
C LEU A 107 -3.62 -12.20 -12.44
N TYR A 108 -2.64 -11.39 -12.86
CA TYR A 108 -1.39 -11.22 -12.11
C TYR A 108 -1.69 -10.66 -10.72
N PHE A 109 -2.53 -9.64 -10.65
CA PHE A 109 -2.91 -9.01 -9.38
C PHE A 109 -3.52 -10.02 -8.40
N GLU A 110 -4.51 -10.78 -8.85
CA GLU A 110 -5.19 -11.76 -8.00
C GLU A 110 -4.28 -12.91 -7.57
N ARG A 111 -3.47 -13.45 -8.50
CA ARG A 111 -2.65 -14.64 -8.25
C ARG A 111 -1.34 -14.35 -7.55
N VAL A 112 -0.76 -13.17 -7.76
CA VAL A 112 0.56 -12.81 -7.25
C VAL A 112 0.43 -11.76 -6.16
N VAL A 113 -0.09 -10.59 -6.50
CA VAL A 113 -0.12 -9.43 -5.58
C VAL A 113 -1.01 -9.72 -4.37
N LEU A 114 -2.27 -10.10 -4.57
CA LEU A 114 -3.19 -10.38 -3.46
C LEU A 114 -2.79 -11.61 -2.65
N THR A 115 -2.19 -12.62 -3.28
CA THR A 115 -1.73 -13.81 -2.57
C THR A 115 -0.54 -13.47 -1.66
N ASP A 116 0.36 -12.62 -2.12
CA ASP A 116 1.48 -12.11 -1.33
C ASP A 116 0.99 -11.19 -0.19
N GLU A 117 0.09 -10.24 -0.47
CA GLU A 117 -0.49 -9.34 0.55
C GLU A 117 -1.10 -10.11 1.72
N ARG A 118 -1.88 -11.17 1.45
CA ARG A 118 -2.48 -12.03 2.50
C ARG A 118 -1.45 -12.72 3.40
N GLY A 119 -0.21 -12.83 2.95
CA GLY A 119 0.90 -13.38 3.73
C GLY A 119 1.33 -12.48 4.88
N PHE A 120 1.17 -11.14 4.75
CA PHE A 120 1.75 -10.19 5.72
C PHE A 120 0.87 -9.00 6.11
N LEU A 121 -0.20 -8.71 5.36
CA LEU A 121 -1.17 -7.66 5.66
C LEU A 121 -2.35 -8.18 6.47
N HIS A 122 -2.84 -7.35 7.38
CA HIS A 122 -4.11 -7.57 8.05
C HIS A 122 -5.26 -7.61 7.03
N ASP A 123 -6.30 -8.41 7.29
CA ASP A 123 -7.43 -8.62 6.36
C ASP A 123 -8.19 -7.34 5.98
N GLU A 124 -8.16 -6.32 6.83
CA GLU A 124 -8.73 -4.98 6.55
C GLU A 124 -7.75 -4.01 5.86
N SER A 125 -6.60 -4.50 5.38
CA SER A 125 -5.52 -3.69 4.82
C SER A 125 -5.10 -4.15 3.42
N GLY A 126 -4.45 -3.26 2.68
CA GLY A 126 -4.00 -3.52 1.31
C GLY A 126 -5.11 -3.49 0.26
N ALA A 127 -4.80 -3.98 -0.93
CA ALA A 127 -5.75 -4.05 -2.03
C ALA A 127 -6.84 -5.09 -1.82
N GLY A 128 -6.54 -6.15 -1.08
CA GLY A 128 -7.46 -7.24 -0.75
C GLY A 128 -8.39 -6.97 0.42
N ALA A 129 -8.40 -5.75 0.98
CA ALA A 129 -9.06 -5.44 2.24
C ALA A 129 -10.55 -5.83 2.29
N ILE A 130 -10.93 -6.62 3.27
CA ILE A 130 -12.31 -6.99 3.60
C ILE A 130 -12.72 -6.21 4.84
N LYS A 131 -13.45 -5.10 4.67
CA LYS A 131 -13.91 -4.28 5.79
C LYS A 131 -14.92 -5.06 6.65
N GLY A 132 -14.58 -5.28 7.93
CA GLY A 132 -15.49 -5.86 8.90
C GLY A 132 -16.70 -4.95 9.19
N ASN A 133 -17.70 -5.50 9.87
CA ASN A 133 -18.85 -4.73 10.37
C ASN A 133 -19.10 -5.06 11.86
N PRO A 134 -18.62 -4.22 12.80
CA PRO A 134 -17.85 -2.98 12.59
C PRO A 134 -16.39 -3.25 12.15
N PRO A 135 -15.72 -2.27 11.51
CA PRO A 135 -14.32 -2.41 11.14
C PRO A 135 -13.42 -2.39 12.39
N ILE A 136 -12.32 -3.14 12.34
CA ILE A 136 -11.26 -3.09 13.36
C ILE A 136 -10.56 -1.74 13.31
N TYR A 137 -10.20 -1.29 12.11
CA TYR A 137 -9.60 0.01 11.89
C TYR A 137 -10.62 0.96 11.27
N ASP A 138 -11.12 1.90 12.07
CA ASP A 138 -12.02 2.96 11.62
C ASP A 138 -11.22 4.05 10.88
N VAL A 139 -10.71 3.71 9.69
CA VAL A 139 -9.85 4.57 8.86
C VAL A 139 -10.69 5.67 8.19
N PRO A 140 -10.40 6.96 8.44
CA PRO A 140 -11.10 8.05 7.77
C PRO A 140 -10.77 8.09 6.27
N GLU A 141 -11.74 8.47 5.44
CA GLU A 141 -11.51 8.68 4.02
C GLU A 141 -10.78 10.01 3.81
N LEU A 142 -9.50 9.93 3.47
CA LEU A 142 -8.63 11.07 3.18
C LEU A 142 -7.97 10.94 1.81
N HIS A 143 -7.60 12.07 1.23
CA HIS A 143 -6.78 12.08 0.02
C HIS A 143 -5.41 11.46 0.30
N VAL A 144 -4.85 10.73 -0.68
CA VAL A 144 -3.59 9.99 -0.51
C VAL A 144 -2.40 10.89 -0.13
N ASP A 145 -2.40 12.15 -0.56
CA ASP A 145 -1.36 13.11 -0.19
C ASP A 145 -1.41 13.50 1.28
N VAL A 146 -2.61 13.56 1.87
CA VAL A 146 -2.75 13.82 3.30
C VAL A 146 -2.17 12.67 4.10
N TRP A 147 -2.41 11.42 3.67
CA TRP A 147 -1.77 10.25 4.27
C TRP A 147 -0.24 10.29 4.14
N ARG A 148 0.26 10.66 2.95
CA ARG A 148 1.70 10.82 2.68
C ARG A 148 2.33 11.81 3.65
N GLU A 149 1.81 13.03 3.68
CA GLU A 149 2.33 14.13 4.49
C GLU A 149 2.31 13.78 5.97
N MET A 150 1.22 13.20 6.46
CA MET A 150 1.11 12.77 7.85
C MET A 150 2.12 11.68 8.20
N ALA A 151 2.26 10.64 7.38
CA ALA A 151 3.22 9.56 7.62
C ALA A 151 4.67 10.07 7.64
N LEU A 152 5.04 10.95 6.70
CA LEU A 152 6.37 11.57 6.67
C LEU A 152 6.61 12.44 7.90
N SER A 153 5.61 13.21 8.35
CA SER A 153 5.71 14.02 9.57
C SER A 153 5.94 13.19 10.84
N MET A 154 5.60 11.90 10.80
CA MET A 154 5.77 10.94 11.90
C MET A 154 7.09 10.15 11.81
N GLY A 155 8.00 10.56 10.92
CA GLY A 155 9.29 9.89 10.73
C GLY A 155 9.22 8.67 9.81
N GLY A 156 8.16 8.54 9.01
CA GLY A 156 8.06 7.50 7.99
C GLY A 156 9.14 7.62 6.92
N VAL A 157 9.66 6.48 6.47
CA VAL A 157 10.67 6.39 5.42
C VAL A 157 9.99 6.06 4.09
N GLU A 158 10.18 6.93 3.10
CA GLU A 158 9.57 6.80 1.78
C GLU A 158 10.42 5.93 0.84
N HIS A 159 9.77 4.91 0.26
CA HIS A 159 10.31 4.06 -0.79
C HIS A 159 9.47 4.24 -2.04
N ILE A 160 10.05 4.93 -3.02
CA ILE A 160 9.41 5.18 -4.32
C ILE A 160 9.78 4.04 -5.25
N GLN A 161 8.78 3.24 -5.61
CA GLN A 161 8.95 2.10 -6.51
C GLN A 161 8.79 2.55 -7.96
N ILE A 162 7.80 3.42 -8.22
CA ILE A 162 7.53 3.97 -9.55
C ILE A 162 7.37 5.48 -9.45
N ARG A 163 8.01 6.18 -10.40
CA ARG A 163 7.86 7.62 -10.59
C ARG A 163 7.73 7.90 -12.09
N GLU A 164 6.73 8.69 -12.44
CA GLU A 164 6.47 9.08 -13.83
C GLU A 164 6.33 7.89 -14.79
N GLY A 165 5.69 6.82 -14.32
CA GLY A 165 5.48 5.58 -15.09
C GLY A 165 6.73 4.72 -15.30
N LYS A 166 7.83 5.03 -14.60
CA LYS A 166 9.09 4.28 -14.69
C LYS A 166 9.46 3.67 -13.35
N GLY A 167 9.92 2.42 -13.37
CA GLY A 167 10.49 1.76 -12.20
C GLY A 167 11.78 2.45 -11.78
N VAL A 168 11.93 2.70 -10.48
CA VAL A 168 13.13 3.33 -9.91
C VAL A 168 14.22 2.29 -9.61
N VAL A 169 13.83 1.02 -9.44
CA VAL A 169 14.75 -0.11 -9.22
C VAL A 169 14.92 -0.88 -10.53
N GLU A 170 16.16 -1.04 -11.00
CA GLU A 170 16.47 -1.86 -12.18
C GLU A 170 16.32 -3.36 -11.88
N GLY A 171 15.79 -4.14 -12.84
CA GLY A 171 15.91 -5.60 -12.82
C GLY A 171 14.64 -6.44 -12.89
N VAL A 172 13.43 -5.86 -12.92
CA VAL A 172 12.19 -6.67 -12.97
C VAL A 172 11.44 -6.43 -14.30
N ARG A 173 11.20 -7.50 -15.07
CA ARG A 173 10.54 -7.43 -16.39
C ARG A 173 9.27 -8.29 -16.43
N TRP A 174 8.14 -7.67 -16.77
CA TRP A 174 6.84 -8.31 -17.02
C TRP A 174 6.92 -9.53 -17.97
N GLU A 175 7.82 -9.48 -18.95
CA GLU A 175 8.07 -10.52 -19.94
C GLU A 175 8.40 -11.90 -19.33
N GLU A 176 9.09 -11.93 -18.19
CA GLU A 176 9.47 -13.19 -17.52
C GLU A 176 8.25 -13.89 -16.91
N TRP A 177 7.29 -13.14 -16.37
CA TRP A 177 6.04 -13.72 -15.87
C TRP A 177 5.16 -14.25 -17.00
N GLU A 178 4.99 -13.49 -18.09
CA GLU A 178 4.17 -13.96 -19.22
C GLU A 178 4.72 -15.26 -19.83
N LYS A 179 6.03 -15.43 -19.81
CA LYS A 179 6.68 -16.67 -20.25
C LYS A 179 6.32 -17.83 -19.33
N ILE A 180 6.46 -17.66 -18.01
CA ILE A 180 6.17 -18.70 -17.01
C ILE A 180 4.69 -19.12 -17.05
N GLU A 181 3.74 -18.18 -17.17
CA GLU A 181 2.32 -18.54 -17.24
C GLU A 181 1.96 -19.23 -18.56
N ARG A 182 2.55 -18.83 -19.70
CA ARG A 182 2.40 -19.57 -20.97
C ARG A 182 2.88 -21.02 -20.84
N GLU A 183 4.06 -21.22 -20.25
CA GLU A 183 4.64 -22.54 -20.05
C GLU A 183 3.78 -23.42 -19.13
N LYS A 184 3.15 -22.87 -18.08
CA LYS A 184 2.21 -23.62 -17.22
C LYS A 184 0.94 -24.04 -17.97
N VAL A 185 0.39 -23.17 -18.82
CA VAL A 185 -0.82 -23.46 -19.61
C VAL A 185 -0.53 -24.51 -20.68
N GLU A 186 0.65 -24.48 -21.29
CA GLU A 186 1.08 -25.47 -22.28
C GLU A 186 1.46 -26.81 -21.66
N GLY A 187 2.13 -26.81 -20.49
CA GLY A 187 2.49 -28.01 -19.75
C GLY A 187 1.30 -28.73 -19.11
N SER A 188 0.16 -28.06 -18.92
CA SER A 188 -1.07 -28.67 -18.38
C SER A 188 -1.92 -29.38 -19.45
N LYS A 189 -1.46 -29.42 -20.72
CA LYS A 189 -2.15 -30.07 -21.84
C LYS A 189 -1.53 -31.42 -22.26
N GLN A 190 -0.57 -31.95 -21.49
CA GLN A 190 0.04 -33.27 -21.72
C GLN A 190 -0.52 -34.33 -20.78
#